data_AF-A0A2N7BQU4-F1
#
_entry.id   AF-A0A2N7BQU4-F1
#
_cell.length_a   1.000
_cell.length_b   1.000
_cell.length_c   1.000
_cell.angle_alpha   90.00
_cell.angle_beta   90.00
_cell.angle_gamma   90.00
#
_symmetry.space_group_name_H-M   'P 1'
#
loop_
_entity.id
_entity.type
_entity.pdbx_description
1 polymer ?
#
loop_
_entity_poly.entity_id
_entity_poly.type
_entity_poly.pdbx_seq_one_letter_code
_entity_poly.pdbx_strand_id
1 'polypeptide(L)'
;MPEIKQKTSESVKTLLEEYKEVTSVESFQLDVVKSLIKIFTDTDKSLEQGDKVTLVKVAQQYIDEEIDFSLSVGFDDAVPILISIRKVIEIV
;
A
#
# COMPACT_ATOMS: atom_id res chain seq x y z
N MET A 1 -19.25 3.02 9.96
CA MET A 1 -18.54 1.82 9.48
C MET A 1 -17.06 1.89 9.89
N PRO A 2 -16.70 1.47 11.11
CA PRO A 2 -15.30 1.41 11.56
C PRO A 2 -14.59 0.10 11.17
N GLU A 3 -15.33 -1.00 11.01
CA GLU A 3 -14.79 -2.35 10.82
C GLU A 3 -14.05 -2.55 9.49
N ILE A 4 -14.45 -1.84 8.44
CA ILE A 4 -13.83 -1.95 7.11
C ILE A 4 -12.39 -1.39 7.17
N LYS A 5 -12.16 -0.33 7.95
CA LYS A 5 -10.89 0.41 7.97
C LYS A 5 -9.79 -0.29 8.75
N GLN A 6 -10.16 -0.90 9.88
CA GLN A 6 -9.23 -1.76 10.63
C GLN A 6 -8.80 -2.95 9.78
N LYS A 7 -9.76 -3.61 9.09
CA LYS A 7 -9.45 -4.72 8.18
C LYS A 7 -8.51 -4.31 7.05
N THR A 8 -8.67 -3.12 6.47
CA THR A 8 -7.78 -2.60 5.42
C THR A 8 -6.35 -2.40 5.93
N SER A 9 -6.17 -1.73 7.07
CA SER A 9 -4.84 -1.47 7.64
C SER A 9 -4.11 -2.76 8.05
N GLU A 10 -4.83 -3.69 8.69
CA GLU A 10 -4.29 -5.01 9.03
C GLU A 10 -3.93 -5.81 7.77
N SER A 11 -4.78 -5.79 6.74
CA SER A 11 -4.51 -6.49 5.48
C SER A 11 -3.26 -5.96 4.78
N VAL A 12 -3.09 -4.63 4.69
CA VAL A 12 -1.87 -4.08 4.07
C VAL A 12 -0.64 -4.37 4.91
N LYS A 13 -0.74 -4.30 6.23
CA LYS A 13 0.38 -4.68 7.11
C LYS A 13 0.80 -6.13 6.86
N THR A 14 -0.14 -7.07 6.78
CA THR A 14 0.17 -8.48 6.48
C THR A 14 0.83 -8.64 5.12
N LEU A 15 0.28 -8.00 4.08
CA LEU A 15 0.84 -8.06 2.73
C LEU A 15 2.26 -7.46 2.64
N LEU A 16 2.54 -6.41 3.41
CA LEU A 16 3.88 -5.80 3.48
C LEU A 16 4.91 -6.73 4.15
N GLU A 17 4.51 -7.46 5.19
CA GLU A 17 5.38 -8.47 5.80
C GLU A 17 5.63 -9.63 4.83
N GLU A 18 4.60 -10.10 4.11
CA GLU A 18 4.72 -11.14 3.09
C GLU A 18 5.68 -10.72 1.98
N TYR A 19 5.59 -9.47 1.51
CA TYR A 19 6.54 -8.90 0.54
C TYR A 19 7.99 -8.94 1.07
N LYS A 20 8.19 -8.57 2.34
CA LYS A 20 9.51 -8.58 2.98
C LYS A 20 10.04 -10.01 3.13
N GLU A 21 9.18 -10.99 3.39
CA GLU A 21 9.59 -12.40 3.49
C GLU A 21 10.05 -12.95 2.14
N VAL A 22 9.37 -12.62 1.04
CA VAL A 22 9.73 -13.14 -0.30
C VAL A 22 10.91 -12.41 -0.95
N THR A 23 11.13 -11.14 -0.63
CA THR A 23 12.22 -10.34 -1.23
C THR A 23 13.44 -10.18 -0.30
N SER A 24 13.25 -10.26 1.02
CA SER A 24 14.23 -9.85 2.03
C SER A 24 14.72 -8.40 1.88
N VAL A 25 13.95 -7.53 1.22
CA VAL A 25 14.30 -6.14 0.93
C VAL A 25 13.44 -5.18 1.76
N GLU A 26 14.05 -4.08 2.20
CA GLU A 26 13.32 -2.93 2.73
C GLU A 26 13.03 -1.95 1.59
N SER A 27 11.76 -1.58 1.42
CA SER A 27 11.32 -0.66 0.38
C SER A 27 10.82 0.64 0.99
N PHE A 28 11.46 1.73 0.58
CA PHE A 28 11.05 3.08 0.95
C PHE A 28 9.65 3.40 0.40
N GLN A 29 9.36 2.98 -0.83
CA GLN A 29 8.05 3.14 -1.48
C GLN A 29 6.96 2.50 -0.64
N LEU A 30 7.20 1.28 -0.13
CA LEU A 30 6.24 0.56 0.70
C LEU A 30 6.09 1.16 2.11
N ASP A 31 7.14 1.73 2.69
CA ASP A 31 7.06 2.47 3.95
C ASP A 31 6.20 3.75 3.82
N VAL A 32 6.31 4.43 2.68
CA VAL A 32 5.45 5.57 2.34
C VAL A 32 3.99 5.11 2.21
N VAL A 33 3.73 4.02 1.48
CA VAL A 33 2.39 3.44 1.33
C VAL A 33 1.76 3.09 2.69
N LYS A 34 2.53 2.46 3.58
CA LYS A 34 2.09 2.13 4.95
C LYS A 34 1.70 3.39 5.74
N SER A 35 2.47 4.46 5.60
CA SER A 35 2.21 5.74 6.26
C SER A 35 0.95 6.40 5.72
N LEU A 36 0.73 6.36 4.40
CA LEU A 36 -0.47 6.89 3.74
C LEU A 36 -1.73 6.17 4.21
N ILE A 37 -1.71 4.83 4.30
CA ILE A 37 -2.84 4.04 4.82
C ILE A 37 -3.17 4.42 6.25
N LYS A 38 -2.15 4.61 7.09
CA LYS A 38 -2.35 5.05 8.47
C LYS A 38 -3.05 6.42 8.52
N ILE A 39 -2.63 7.37 7.67
CA ILE A 39 -3.28 8.69 7.55
C ILE A 39 -4.75 8.53 7.13
N PHE A 40 -5.05 7.67 6.17
CA PHE A 40 -6.43 7.41 5.77
C PHE A 40 -7.29 6.83 6.89
N THR A 41 -6.74 5.90 7.68
CA THR A 41 -7.47 5.28 8.79
C THR A 41 -7.65 6.21 9.99
N ASP A 42 -6.66 7.05 10.30
CA ASP A 42 -6.66 7.92 11.48
C ASP A 42 -7.36 9.27 11.24
N THR A 43 -7.33 9.81 10.03
CA THR A 43 -7.66 11.23 9.76
C THR A 43 -9.00 11.44 9.04
N ASP A 44 -9.86 10.43 9.01
CA ASP A 44 -10.99 10.35 8.07
C ASP A 44 -11.99 11.52 8.08
N LYS A 45 -12.10 12.25 9.20
CA LYS A 45 -12.99 13.41 9.35
C LYS A 45 -12.37 14.76 8.95
N SER A 46 -11.05 14.83 8.73
CA SER A 46 -10.32 16.09 8.50
C SER A 46 -9.69 16.21 7.12
N LEU A 47 -9.65 15.13 6.34
CA LEU A 47 -9.04 15.15 5.01
C LEU A 47 -10.09 15.47 3.94
N GLU A 48 -9.86 16.53 3.18
CA GLU A 48 -10.72 16.89 2.04
C GLU A 48 -10.73 15.77 1.00
N GLN A 49 -11.85 15.59 0.31
CA GLN A 49 -11.98 14.51 -0.68
C GLN A 49 -10.93 14.60 -1.79
N GLY A 50 -10.54 15.81 -2.20
CA GLY A 50 -9.48 16.03 -3.19
C GLY A 50 -8.10 15.57 -2.71
N ASP A 51 -7.78 15.81 -1.44
CA ASP A 51 -6.53 15.35 -0.83
C ASP A 51 -6.52 13.82 -0.72
N LYS A 52 -7.65 13.20 -0.36
CA LYS A 52 -7.76 11.74 -0.30
C LYS A 52 -7.45 11.10 -1.66
N VAL A 53 -8.06 11.61 -2.73
CA VAL A 53 -7.82 11.13 -4.11
C VAL A 53 -6.35 11.31 -4.51
N THR A 54 -5.73 12.42 -4.11
CA THR A 54 -4.33 12.69 -4.42
C THR A 54 -3.41 11.69 -3.70
N LEU A 55 -3.64 11.46 -2.40
CA LEU A 55 -2.86 10.50 -1.62
C LEU A 55 -3.02 9.06 -2.12
N VAL A 56 -4.23 8.67 -2.58
CA VAL A 56 -4.46 7.35 -3.18
C VAL A 56 -3.64 7.20 -4.46
N LYS A 57 -3.65 8.22 -5.33
CA LYS A 57 -2.84 8.21 -6.56
C LYS A 57 -1.34 8.13 -6.28
N VAL A 58 -0.86 8.87 -5.30
CA VAL A 58 0.56 8.82 -4.88
C VAL A 58 0.92 7.43 -4.38
N ALA A 59 0.07 6.81 -3.55
CA ALA A 59 0.31 5.45 -3.08
C ALA A 59 0.30 4.42 -4.23
N GLN A 60 -0.59 4.57 -5.21
CA GLN A 60 -0.63 3.71 -6.40
C GLN A 60 0.65 3.85 -7.23
N GLN A 61 1.14 5.07 -7.43
CA GLN A 61 2.38 5.30 -8.17
C GLN A 61 3.57 4.61 -7.50
N TYR A 62 3.69 4.72 -6.16
CA TYR A 62 4.78 4.05 -5.44
C TYR A 62 4.71 2.52 -5.53
N ILE A 63 3.51 1.95 -5.58
CA ILE A 63 3.35 0.50 -5.79
C ILE A 63 3.74 0.13 -7.22
N ASP A 64 3.36 0.93 -8.22
CA ASP A 64 3.74 0.67 -9.61
C ASP A 64 5.27 0.75 -9.79
N GLU A 65 5.94 1.71 -9.15
CA GLU A 65 7.40 1.79 -9.09
C GLU A 65 8.04 0.54 -8.44
N GLU A 66 7.45 0.04 -7.36
CA GLU A 66 7.94 -1.18 -6.69
C GLU A 66 7.70 -2.44 -7.53
N ILE A 67 6.61 -2.49 -8.30
CA ILE A 67 6.34 -3.58 -9.25
C ILE A 67 7.40 -3.58 -10.36
N ASP A 68 7.67 -2.42 -10.95
CA ASP A 68 8.69 -2.28 -11.99
C ASP A 68 10.08 -2.66 -11.45
N PHE A 69 10.41 -2.23 -10.23
CA PHE A 69 11.63 -2.66 -9.54
C PHE A 69 11.66 -4.18 -9.36
N SER A 70 10.62 -4.77 -8.78
CA SER A 70 10.52 -6.21 -8.52
C SER A 70 10.72 -7.03 -9.79
N LEU A 71 10.07 -6.64 -10.89
CA LEU A 71 10.25 -7.27 -12.20
C LEU A 71 11.67 -7.11 -12.74
N SER A 72 12.30 -5.94 -12.54
CA SER A 72 13.65 -5.68 -13.02
C SER A 72 14.73 -6.50 -12.31
N VAL A 73 14.51 -6.85 -11.04
CA VAL A 73 15.47 -7.62 -10.22
C VAL A 73 15.14 -9.11 -10.12
N GLY A 74 14.01 -9.55 -10.71
CA GLY A 74 13.59 -10.95 -10.74
C GLY A 74 12.81 -11.42 -9.49
N PHE A 75 12.12 -10.51 -8.82
CA PHE A 75 11.18 -10.80 -7.72
C PHE A 75 9.74 -10.98 -8.25
N ASP A 76 9.56 -11.83 -9.25
CA ASP A 76 8.26 -12.08 -9.87
C ASP A 76 7.20 -12.55 -8.86
N ASP A 77 7.60 -13.33 -7.85
CA ASP A 77 6.73 -13.83 -6.77
C ASP A 77 6.20 -12.71 -5.86
N ALA A 78 6.85 -11.54 -5.85
CA ALA A 78 6.44 -10.39 -5.04
C ALA A 78 5.38 -9.52 -5.73
N VAL A 79 5.28 -9.60 -7.06
CA VAL A 79 4.34 -8.79 -7.87
C VAL A 79 2.87 -9.03 -7.51
N PRO A 80 2.38 -10.28 -7.30
CA PRO A 80 1.01 -10.52 -6.86
C PRO A 80 0.67 -9.88 -5.51
N ILE A 81 1.65 -9.78 -4.61
CA ILE A 81 1.50 -9.14 -3.29
C ILE A 81 1.32 -7.64 -3.46
N LEU A 82 2.17 -7.00 -4.28
CA LEU A 82 2.08 -5.58 -4.60
C LEU A 82 0.74 -5.21 -5.28
N ILE A 83 0.27 -6.04 -6.22
CA ILE A 83 -1.06 -5.87 -6.85
C ILE A 83 -2.18 -5.96 -5.80
N SER A 84 -2.05 -6.84 -4.82
CA SER A 84 -3.04 -6.99 -3.74
C SER A 84 -3.06 -5.75 -2.85
N ILE A 85 -1.90 -5.18 -2.51
CA ILE A 85 -1.80 -3.92 -1.76
C ILE A 85 -2.49 -2.79 -2.53
N ARG A 86 -2.25 -2.68 -3.84
CA ARG A 86 -2.88 -1.67 -4.71
C ARG A 86 -4.41 -1.73 -4.66
N LYS A 87 -4.99 -2.92 -4.74
CA LYS A 87 -6.45 -3.13 -4.65
C LYS A 87 -7.01 -2.70 -3.31
N VAL A 88 -6.28 -2.99 -2.22
CA VAL A 88 -6.72 -2.61 -0.87
C VAL A 88 -6.71 -1.09 -0.69
N ILE A 89 -5.83 -0.35 -1.37
CA ILE A 89 -5.80 1.12 -1.30
C ILE A 89 -6.93 1.76 -2.13
N GLU A 90 -7.36 1.12 -3.22
CA GLU A 90 -8.45 1.63 -4.06
C GLU A 90 -9.82 1.65 -3.34
N ILE A 91 -10.00 0.81 -2.33
CA ILE A 91 -11.25 0.68 -1.56
C ILE A 91 -11.30 1.57 -0.30
N VAL A 92 -10.29 2.41 -0.08
CA VAL A 92 -10.16 3.34 1.06
C VAL A 92 -10.71 4.71 0.73
#